data_AF-M1WTE1-F1
#
_entry.id   AF-M1WTE1-F1
#
_cell.length_a   1.000
_cell.length_b   1.000
_cell.length_c   1.000
_cell.angle_alpha   90.00
_cell.angle_beta   90.00
_cell.angle_gamma   90.00
#
_symmetry.space_group_name_H-M   'P 1'
#
loop_
_entity.id
_entity.type
_entity.pdbx_description
1 polymer ?
#
loop_
_entity_poly.entity_id
_entity_poly.type
_entity_poly.pdbx_seq_one_letter_code
_entity_poly.pdbx_strand_id
1 'polypeptide(L)'
;MYNKFEPLSQNEVISVSTNTFKLLNLSTTFKIAELLESIEKYIESDALENKLFQEGIECEVLRFNSQTWQKGKVRVTVEFCPREFESPLEDN
;
A
#
# COMPACT_ATOMS: atom_id res chain seq x y z
N MET A 1 -6.21 -16.15 -12.22
CA MET A 1 -5.25 -15.04 -12.19
C MET A 1 -4.78 -14.94 -10.75
N TYR A 2 -3.55 -15.37 -10.46
CA TYR A 2 -3.01 -15.30 -9.11
C TYR A 2 -2.59 -13.85 -8.85
N ASN A 3 -3.18 -13.23 -7.83
CA ASN A 3 -2.70 -11.95 -7.35
C ASN A 3 -1.35 -12.22 -6.67
N LYS A 4 -0.25 -11.82 -7.32
CA LYS A 4 1.12 -12.01 -6.79
C LYS A 4 1.50 -10.94 -5.75
N PHE A 5 0.60 -10.00 -5.50
CA PHE A 5 0.78 -8.92 -4.56
C PHE A 5 0.34 -9.36 -3.17
N GLU A 6 1.24 -9.23 -2.21
CA GLU A 6 1.00 -9.50 -0.79
C GLU A 6 1.10 -8.21 0.02
N PRO A 7 0.18 -7.95 0.96
CA PRO A 7 0.21 -6.74 1.76
C PRO A 7 1.41 -6.72 2.71
N LEU A 8 2.08 -5.56 2.79
CA LEU A 8 3.20 -5.34 3.70
C LEU A 8 2.71 -4.82 5.05
N SER A 9 3.35 -5.31 6.11
CA SER A 9 3.19 -4.89 7.49
C SER A 9 3.93 -3.58 7.76
N GLN A 10 3.45 -2.80 8.72
CA GLN A 10 4.02 -1.49 9.07
C GLN A 10 5.51 -1.52 9.46
N ASN A 11 5.99 -2.65 9.98
CA ASN A 11 7.38 -2.82 10.41
C ASN A 11 8.33 -3.28 9.29
N GLU A 12 7.80 -3.64 8.12
CA GLU A 12 8.62 -4.05 6.99
C GLU A 12 9.34 -2.85 6.38
N VAL A 13 10.53 -3.11 5.84
CA VAL A 13 11.44 -2.09 5.33
C VAL A 13 11.50 -2.20 3.81
N ILE A 14 11.23 -1.09 3.13
CA ILE A 14 11.42 -0.96 1.69
C ILE A 14 12.72 -0.22 1.45
N SER A 15 13.48 -0.67 0.46
CA SER A 15 14.60 0.06 -0.11
C SER A 15 14.37 0.31 -1.60
N VAL A 16 14.47 1.56 -2.02
CA VAL A 16 14.34 2.00 -3.41
C VAL A 16 15.64 2.67 -3.86
N SER A 17 16.09 2.30 -5.05
CA SER A 17 17.38 2.75 -5.61
C SER A 17 17.40 4.23 -6.01
N THR A 18 16.24 4.84 -6.18
CA THR A 18 16.11 6.28 -6.51
C THR A 18 15.23 6.95 -5.48
N ASN A 19 15.39 8.27 -5.35
CA ASN A 19 14.56 9.04 -4.44
C ASN A 19 13.15 9.26 -5.05
N THR A 20 12.39 8.16 -5.17
CA THR A 20 11.05 8.09 -5.75
C THR A 20 10.04 8.86 -4.90
N PHE A 21 10.27 8.92 -3.59
CA PHE A 21 9.39 9.55 -2.61
C PHE A 21 9.90 10.91 -2.14
N LYS A 22 10.57 11.67 -3.03
CA LYS A 22 11.06 13.04 -2.74
C LYS A 22 10.00 13.94 -2.12
N LEU A 23 8.77 13.88 -2.64
CA LEU A 23 7.66 14.67 -2.13
C LEU A 23 7.31 14.30 -0.69
N LEU A 24 7.51 13.05 -0.27
CA LEU A 24 7.21 12.61 1.09
C LEU A 24 8.39 12.78 2.06
N ASN A 25 9.49 13.39 1.62
CA ASN A 25 10.75 13.55 2.37
C ASN A 25 11.27 12.24 2.98
N LEU A 26 11.04 11.10 2.33
CA LEU A 26 11.52 9.80 2.78
C LEU A 26 12.93 9.54 2.28
N SER A 27 13.70 8.78 3.08
CA SER A 27 15.01 8.27 2.67
C SER A 27 14.87 7.22 1.56
N THR A 28 15.98 6.76 0.98
CA THR A 28 15.95 5.63 0.02
C THR A 28 15.60 4.30 0.67
N THR A 29 15.75 4.19 1.99
CA THR A 29 15.34 3.03 2.79
C THR A 29 14.48 3.53 3.95
N PHE A 30 13.29 2.98 4.09
CA PHE A 30 12.30 3.41 5.09
C PHE A 30 11.34 2.26 5.42
N LYS A 31 10.70 2.34 6.59
CA LYS A 31 9.63 1.44 6.99
C LYS A 31 8.30 1.81 6.35
N ILE A 32 7.42 0.84 6.18
CA ILE A 32 6.03 1.11 5.76
C ILE A 32 5.36 2.13 6.69
N ALA A 33 5.55 2.03 8.00
CA ALA A 33 5.03 3.01 8.95
C ALA A 33 5.43 4.45 8.60
N GLU A 34 6.70 4.69 8.25
CA GLU A 34 7.21 6.02 7.90
C GLU A 34 6.57 6.55 6.60
N LEU A 35 6.31 5.65 5.64
CA LEU A 35 5.60 6.02 4.41
C LEU A 35 4.16 6.44 4.70
N LEU A 36 3.45 5.68 5.53
CA LEU A 36 2.07 5.96 5.90
C LEU A 36 1.94 7.28 6.67
N GLU A 37 2.80 7.51 7.67
CA GLU A 37 2.86 8.76 8.43
C GLU A 37 3.13 9.97 7.53
N SER A 38 4.02 9.83 6.54
CA SER A 38 4.27 10.90 5.58
C SER A 38 3.04 11.18 4.71
N ILE A 39 2.32 10.16 4.24
CA ILE A 39 1.09 10.34 3.46
C ILE A 39 0.00 11.00 4.32
N GLU A 40 -0.16 10.60 5.59
CA GLU A 40 -1.11 11.21 6.52
C GLU A 40 -0.87 12.72 6.68
N LYS A 41 0.40 13.13 6.84
CA LYS A 41 0.78 14.56 6.93
C LYS A 41 0.39 15.35 5.68
N TYR A 42 0.38 14.72 4.51
CA TYR A 42 0.01 15.37 3.26
C TYR A 42 -1.50 15.55 3.06
N ILE A 43 -2.33 14.78 3.76
CA ILE A 43 -3.78 14.77 3.57
C ILE A 43 -4.50 15.77 4.51
N GLU A 44 -3.77 16.46 5.40
CA GLU A 44 -4.29 17.46 6.36
C GLU A 44 -5.63 17.06 7.00
N SER A 45 -5.76 15.79 7.42
CA SER A 45 -7.02 15.25 7.92
C SER A 45 -6.86 14.69 9.33
N ASP A 46 -7.32 15.47 10.32
CA ASP A 46 -7.46 15.04 11.73
C ASP A 46 -8.35 13.78 11.89
N ALA A 47 -9.22 13.51 10.91
CA ALA A 47 -10.14 12.37 10.94
C ALA A 47 -9.51 11.05 10.48
N LEU A 48 -8.27 11.09 9.99
CA LEU A 48 -7.62 10.01 9.24
C LEU A 48 -6.52 9.30 10.03
N GLU A 49 -6.26 9.67 11.28
CA GLU A 49 -5.30 8.97 12.14
C GLU A 49 -5.66 7.48 12.17
N ASN A 50 -4.80 6.66 11.56
CA ASN A 50 -4.84 5.19 11.55
C ASN A 50 -6.01 4.51 10.80
N LYS A 51 -7.17 5.15 10.61
CA LYS A 51 -8.33 4.47 10.00
C LYS A 51 -8.13 4.11 8.54
N LEU A 52 -7.60 5.01 7.71
CA LEU A 52 -7.45 4.74 6.28
C LEU A 52 -6.47 3.59 6.00
N PHE A 53 -5.47 3.41 6.85
CA PHE A 53 -4.39 2.44 6.64
C PHE A 53 -4.53 1.16 7.48
N GLN A 54 -5.41 1.13 8.48
CA GLN A 54 -5.68 -0.07 9.28
C GLN A 54 -7.10 -0.62 9.07
N GLU A 55 -8.12 0.10 9.53
CA GLU A 55 -9.51 -0.40 9.58
C GLU A 55 -10.31 -0.16 8.29
N GLY A 56 -9.90 0.84 7.50
CA GLY A 56 -10.68 1.45 6.43
C GLY A 56 -11.67 2.50 6.90
N ILE A 57 -11.97 3.44 6.01
CA ILE A 57 -13.01 4.47 6.21
C ILE A 57 -14.34 3.99 5.63
N GLU A 58 -15.44 4.28 6.33
CA GLU A 58 -16.79 4.00 5.84
C GLU A 58 -17.05 4.79 4.56
N CYS A 59 -17.54 4.11 3.52
CA CYS A 59 -17.84 4.70 2.23
C CYS A 59 -18.94 3.94 1.49
N GLU A 60 -19.44 4.54 0.42
CA GLU A 60 -20.29 3.88 -0.56
C GLU A 60 -19.55 3.77 -1.90
N VAL A 61 -19.62 2.61 -2.55
CA VAL A 61 -19.03 2.39 -3.87
C VAL A 61 -20.11 2.08 -4.90
N LEU A 62 -20.03 2.73 -6.06
CA LEU A 62 -20.81 2.38 -7.23
C LEU A 62 -19.92 1.59 -8.19
N ARG A 63 -20.12 0.27 -8.26
CA ARG A 63 -19.34 -0.59 -9.16
C ARG A 63 -19.88 -0.51 -10.58
N PHE A 64 -19.01 -0.67 -11.59
CA PHE A 64 -19.40 -0.65 -13.02
C PHE A 64 -20.58 -1.57 -13.37
N ASN A 65 -20.72 -2.70 -12.68
CA ASN A 65 -21.80 -3.67 -12.89
C ASN A 65 -22.92 -3.59 -11.84
N SER A 66 -22.93 -2.54 -11.00
CA SER A 66 -23.97 -2.32 -9.98
C SER A 66 -24.86 -1.16 -10.38
N GLN A 67 -26.18 -1.35 -10.24
CA GLN A 67 -27.16 -0.27 -10.40
C GLN A 67 -27.38 0.54 -9.11
N THR A 68 -26.72 0.15 -8.01
CA THR A 68 -26.91 0.75 -6.68
C THR A 68 -25.59 0.98 -5.96
N TRP A 69 -25.58 2.00 -5.11
CA TRP A 69 -24.49 2.28 -4.17
C TRP A 69 -24.41 1.18 -3.10
N GLN A 70 -23.19 0.69 -2.85
CA GLN A 70 -22.92 -0.34 -1.85
C GLN A 70 -22.12 0.24 -0.71
N LYS A 71 -22.68 0.22 0.50
CA LYS A 71 -21.97 0.59 1.73
C LYS A 71 -20.88 -0.42 2.06
N GLY A 72 -19.75 0.08 2.53
CA GLY A 72 -18.61 -0.73 2.96
C GLY A 72 -17.47 0.14 3.47
N LYS A 73 -16.25 -0.39 3.43
CA LYS A 73 -15.04 0.33 3.83
C LYS A 73 -14.01 0.34 2.70
N VAL A 74 -13.30 1.45 2.58
CA VAL A 74 -12.10 1.55 1.74
C VAL A 74 -10.88 1.78 2.61
N ARG A 75 -9.79 1.06 2.32
CA ARG A 75 -8.50 1.21 2.98
C ARG A 75 -7.39 1.29 1.95
N VAL A 76 -6.29 1.94 2.30
CA VAL A 76 -5.06 1.96 1.49
C VAL A 76 -4.07 0.98 2.10
N THR A 77 -3.47 0.14 1.26
CA THR A 77 -2.49 -0.87 1.68
C THR A 77 -1.32 -0.85 0.70
N VAL A 78 -0.10 -1.01 1.21
CA VAL A 78 1.09 -1.17 0.38
C VAL A 78 1.29 -2.66 0.14
N GLU A 79 1.41 -3.06 -1.12
CA GLU A 79 1.59 -4.46 -1.50
C GLU A 79 2.92 -4.66 -2.22
N PHE A 80 3.50 -5.85 -2.05
CA PHE A 80 4.74 -6.26 -2.70
C PHE A 80 4.51 -7.47 -3.58
N CYS A 81 5.04 -7.42 -4.79
CA CYS A 81 5.12 -8.57 -5.69
C CYS A 81 6.58 -9.03 -5.74
N PRO A 82 6.93 -10.18 -5.15
CA PRO A 82 8.27 -10.71 -5.29
C PRO A 82 8.51 -11.06 -6.76
N ARG A 83 9.74 -10.85 -7.22
CA ARG A 83 10.17 -11.35 -8.53
C ARG A 83 10.22 -12.87 -8.44
N GLU A 84 9.58 -13.55 -9.38
CA GLU A 84 9.80 -14.99 -9.56
C GLU A 84 11.28 -15.18 -9.90
N PHE A 85 12.03 -15.83 -9.02
CA PHE A 85 13.36 -16.29 -9.36
C PHE A 85 13.19 -17.32 -10.48
N GLU A 86 13.84 -17.12 -11.62
CA GLU A 86 14.12 -18.24 -12.51
C GLU A 86 14.94 -19.21 -11.67
N SER A 87 14.36 -20.36 -11.33
CA SER A 87 15.08 -21.46 -10.71
C SER A 87 16.39 -21.64 -11.49
N PRO A 88 17.57 -21.65 -10.85
CA PRO A 88 18.78 -21.97 -11.58
C PRO A 88 18.54 -23.33 -12.22
N LEU A 89 18.54 -23.35 -13.55
CA LEU A 89 18.36 -24.57 -14.34
C LEU A 89 19.30 -25.62 -13.74
N GLU A 90 18.74 -26.76 -13.36
CA GLU A 90 19.52 -27.95 -13.05
C GLU A 90 20.31 -28.30 -14.32
N ASP A 91 21.52 -27.74 -14.44
CA ASP A 91 22.50 -28.15 -15.43
C ASP A 91 22.84 -29.62 -15.14
N ASN A 92 22.30 -30.51 -15.97
CA ASN A 92 22.43 -31.96 -15.93
C ASN A 92 23.57 -32.42 -16.85
#